data_AF-A0A662VKH1-F1
#
_entry.id   AF-A0A662VKH1-F1
#
_cell.length_a   1.000
_cell.length_b   1.000
_cell.length_c   1.000
_cell.angle_alpha   90.00
_cell.angle_beta   90.00
_cell.angle_gamma   90.00
#
_symmetry.space_group_name_H-M   'P 1'
#
loop_
_entity.id
_entity.type
_entity.pdbx_description
1 polymer ?
#
loop_
_entity_poly.entity_id
_entity_poly.type
_entity_poly.pdbx_seq_one_letter_code
_entity_poly.pdbx_strand_id
1 'polypeptide(L)'
;MVNLNDYVSIIHPQIIDGIEAYLVFDKPAYRIGSMVKAVVLLRNHGSSQSIDVKIVESSNNAVLTDKLVIGEGELVTKTYDLPIGDKEGVHELKLVINNKIYDTTKTIIRDPSSRKPLYLTIVWHHHQAPNYTPDGRIHSPWAYIYVWGEQLKPYGKGPYNFHAVILKKHPHFKATYNLSPSLLYQWRLAIERGIEFIDGKKYDPSTPEIMLVKETLNSYIDSLNRGQIDVLTSMYAHTIAGFLTDVMKAHDIVYEEIAYGKKITEETMGGSYEAQGIWT
;
A
#
# COMPACT_ATOMS: atom_id res chain seq x y z
N MET A 1 -18.65 -18.88 -4.61
CA MET A 1 -18.84 -17.47 -5.00
C MET A 1 -18.27 -16.62 -3.90
N VAL A 2 -17.18 -15.90 -4.14
CA VAL A 2 -16.75 -14.81 -3.26
C VAL A 2 -17.37 -13.55 -3.83
N ASN A 3 -18.31 -12.96 -3.10
CA ASN A 3 -18.94 -11.71 -3.49
C ASN A 3 -17.89 -10.60 -3.38
N LEU A 4 -17.50 -9.99 -4.50
CA LEU A 4 -16.50 -8.92 -4.53
C LEU A 4 -16.96 -7.65 -3.79
N ASN A 5 -18.25 -7.56 -3.44
CA ASN A 5 -18.78 -6.48 -2.59
C ASN A 5 -18.51 -6.69 -1.09
N ASP A 6 -17.99 -7.85 -0.67
CA ASP A 6 -17.71 -8.15 0.75
C ASP A 6 -16.33 -7.63 1.21
N TYR A 7 -15.54 -7.01 0.32
CA TYR A 7 -14.31 -6.32 0.72
C TYR A 7 -14.66 -4.94 1.31
N VAL A 8 -15.18 -4.97 2.53
CA VAL A 8 -15.40 -3.81 3.39
C VAL A 8 -14.05 -3.11 3.59
N SER A 9 -14.02 -1.79 3.38
CA SER A 9 -12.85 -0.94 3.70
C SER A 9 -12.30 -1.29 5.08
N ILE A 10 -10.97 -1.46 5.18
CA ILE A 10 -10.27 -1.75 6.45
C ILE A 10 -10.49 -0.60 7.46
N ILE A 11 -10.84 0.60 6.98
CA ILE A 11 -11.23 1.73 7.81
C ILE A 11 -12.75 1.86 7.77
N HIS A 12 -13.39 1.66 8.92
CA HIS A 12 -14.80 1.94 9.10
C HIS A 12 -15.00 3.46 9.26
N PRO A 13 -15.92 4.06 8.48
CA PRO A 13 -16.15 5.50 8.57
C PRO A 13 -16.78 5.86 9.91
N GLN A 14 -16.22 6.86 10.58
CA GLN A 14 -16.81 7.45 11.77
C GLN A 14 -17.66 8.66 11.37
N ILE A 15 -18.98 8.50 11.41
CA ILE A 15 -19.95 9.55 11.04
C ILE A 15 -20.61 10.10 12.30
N ILE A 16 -20.45 11.41 12.55
CA ILE A 16 -21.08 12.13 13.65
C ILE A 16 -21.85 13.30 13.05
N ASP A 17 -23.14 13.44 13.40
CA ASP A 17 -24.03 14.49 12.88
C ASP A 17 -24.04 14.60 11.34
N GLY A 18 -23.96 13.45 10.67
CA GLY A 18 -23.92 13.37 9.21
C GLY A 18 -22.57 13.77 8.59
N ILE A 19 -21.54 14.05 9.39
CA ILE A 19 -20.20 14.37 8.90
C ILE A 19 -19.26 13.20 9.16
N GLU A 20 -18.50 12.82 8.15
CA GLU A 20 -17.31 11.99 8.27
C GLU A 20 -16.09 12.91 8.17
N ALA A 21 -15.16 12.82 9.12
CA ALA A 21 -14.02 13.73 9.15
C ALA A 21 -12.74 13.07 9.68
N TYR A 22 -11.61 13.42 9.08
CA TYR A 22 -10.29 12.92 9.48
C TYR A 22 -9.26 14.04 9.51
N LEU A 23 -8.31 13.94 10.44
CA LEU A 23 -7.13 14.79 10.53
C LEU A 23 -5.89 13.97 10.19
N VAL A 24 -5.28 14.31 9.07
CA VAL A 24 -4.09 13.62 8.55
C VAL A 24 -2.96 14.63 8.41
N PHE A 25 -1.72 14.22 8.63
CA PHE A 25 -0.56 15.06 8.35
C PHE A 25 0.03 14.72 6.99
N ASP A 26 0.63 15.70 6.30
CA ASP A 26 1.39 15.40 5.07
C ASP A 26 2.61 14.51 5.36
N LYS A 27 3.10 14.53 6.61
CA LYS A 27 4.23 13.73 7.10
C LYS A 27 3.97 13.23 8.53
N PRO A 28 4.45 12.02 8.89
CA PRO A 28 4.33 11.52 10.25
C PRO A 28 5.26 12.25 11.24
N ALA A 29 6.30 12.92 10.73
CA ALA A 29 7.28 13.64 11.52
C ALA A 29 7.85 14.86 10.77
N TYR A 30 8.26 15.86 11.54
CA TYR A 30 8.73 17.16 11.11
C TYR A 30 10.05 17.52 11.82
N ARG A 31 10.83 18.41 11.19
CA ARG A 31 12.00 19.01 11.82
C ARG A 31 11.57 20.18 12.71
N ILE A 32 12.34 20.47 13.75
CA ILE A 32 12.15 21.69 14.54
C ILE A 32 12.19 22.93 13.63
N GLY A 33 11.30 23.89 13.88
CA GLY A 33 11.14 25.12 13.09
C GLY A 33 10.46 24.93 11.73
N SER A 34 10.01 23.73 11.38
CA SER A 34 9.27 23.50 10.13
C SER A 34 7.76 23.69 10.31
N MET A 35 7.10 24.21 9.28
CA MET A 35 5.64 24.31 9.25
C MET A 35 5.02 22.91 9.18
N VAL A 36 4.16 22.60 10.15
CA VAL A 36 3.41 21.34 10.19
C VAL A 36 2.18 21.49 9.30
N LYS A 37 2.02 20.61 8.30
CA LYS A 37 0.85 20.64 7.41
C LYS A 37 -0.17 19.60 7.83
N ALA A 38 -1.30 20.09 8.32
CA ALA A 38 -2.48 19.29 8.61
C ALA A 38 -3.44 19.31 7.43
N VAL A 39 -3.99 18.16 7.08
CA VAL A 39 -5.01 17.95 6.07
C VAL A 39 -6.27 17.48 6.78
N VAL A 40 -7.33 18.27 6.66
CA VAL A 40 -8.67 17.93 7.14
C VAL A 40 -9.46 17.40 5.95
N LEU A 41 -9.84 16.13 6.02
CA LEU A 41 -10.69 15.45 5.05
C LEU A 41 -12.11 15.42 5.62
N LEU A 42 -13.09 15.90 4.87
CA LEU A 42 -14.48 16.02 5.30
C LEU A 42 -15.40 15.46 4.23
N ARG A 43 -16.39 14.68 4.63
CA ARG A 43 -17.50 14.28 3.76
C ARG A 43 -18.82 14.52 4.46
N ASN A 44 -19.70 15.27 3.81
CA ASN A 44 -21.06 15.48 4.29
C ASN A 44 -21.98 14.38 3.75
N HIS A 45 -22.52 13.56 4.65
CA HIS A 45 -23.54 12.55 4.38
C HIS A 45 -24.95 13.05 4.69
N GLY A 46 -25.08 14.26 5.25
CA GLY A 46 -26.35 14.92 5.54
C GLY A 46 -26.63 16.10 4.61
N SER A 47 -27.58 16.93 5.01
CA SER A 47 -27.92 18.19 4.34
C SER A 47 -26.77 19.20 4.41
N SER A 48 -26.78 20.18 3.50
CA SER A 48 -25.85 21.32 3.55
C SER A 48 -25.84 21.97 4.94
N GLN A 49 -24.65 22.20 5.49
CA GLN A 49 -24.49 22.73 6.85
C GLN A 49 -23.24 23.61 6.98
N SER A 50 -23.29 24.56 7.91
CA SER A 50 -22.13 25.35 8.35
C SER A 50 -21.52 24.69 9.58
N ILE A 51 -20.21 24.49 9.56
CA ILE A 51 -19.46 23.80 10.61
C ILE A 51 -18.32 24.67 11.14
N ASP A 52 -18.13 24.67 12.45
CA ASP A 52 -16.96 25.27 13.11
C ASP A 52 -15.88 24.19 13.28
N VAL A 53 -14.78 24.31 12.55
CA VAL A 53 -13.65 23.37 12.58
C VAL A 53 -12.55 23.92 13.48
N LYS A 54 -12.05 23.10 14.40
CA LYS A 54 -10.92 23.43 15.27
C LYS A 54 -9.92 22.28 15.29
N ILE A 55 -8.64 22.62 15.29
CA ILE A 55 -7.57 21.68 15.63
C ILE A 55 -7.03 22.11 16.98
N VAL A 56 -7.03 21.19 17.93
CA VAL A 56 -6.69 21.45 19.34
C VAL A 56 -5.53 20.55 19.75
N GLU A 57 -4.50 21.12 20.37
CA GLU A 57 -3.41 20.35 20.98
C GLU A 57 -3.81 19.91 22.40
N SER A 58 -3.21 18.84 22.95
CA SER A 58 -3.53 18.29 24.29
C SER A 58 -3.53 19.32 25.45
N SER A 59 -2.93 20.49 25.28
CA SER A 59 -3.02 21.63 26.19
C SER A 59 -4.38 22.34 26.20
N ASN A 60 -5.35 21.86 25.40
CA ASN A 60 -6.67 22.44 25.11
C ASN A 60 -6.64 23.82 24.44
N ASN A 61 -5.48 24.27 23.96
CA ASN A 61 -5.37 25.47 23.14
C ASN A 61 -5.67 25.14 21.68
N ALA A 62 -6.62 25.85 21.08
CA ALA A 62 -6.87 25.75 19.65
C ALA A 62 -5.67 26.32 18.89
N VAL A 63 -5.04 25.48 18.08
CA VAL A 63 -3.94 25.88 17.18
C VAL A 63 -4.46 26.33 15.81
N LEU A 64 -5.74 26.05 15.54
CA LEU A 64 -6.47 26.49 14.36
C LEU A 64 -7.97 26.60 14.70
N THR A 65 -8.64 27.59 14.12
CA THR A 65 -10.10 27.65 14.03
C THR A 65 -10.49 28.13 12.63
N ASP A 66 -11.48 27.48 12.02
CA ASP A 66 -12.00 27.81 10.71
C ASP A 66 -13.53 27.58 10.67
N LYS A 67 -14.22 28.24 9.74
CA LYS A 67 -15.64 28.02 9.48
C LYS A 67 -15.84 27.60 8.04
N LEU A 68 -16.48 26.46 7.84
CA LEU A 68 -16.72 25.89 6.52
C LEU A 68 -18.22 25.72 6.29
N VAL A 69 -18.67 26.03 5.08
CA VAL A 69 -19.98 25.61 4.58
C VAL A 69 -19.73 24.41 3.68
N ILE A 70 -20.38 23.29 3.97
CA ILE A 70 -20.24 22.04 3.23
C ILE A 70 -21.61 21.62 2.70
N GLY A 71 -21.70 21.47 1.38
CA GLY A 71 -22.89 21.05 0.65
C GLY A 71 -23.26 19.60 0.94
N GLU A 72 -24.47 19.21 0.55
CA GLU A 72 -24.93 17.81 0.64
C GLU A 72 -24.07 16.90 -0.25
N GLY A 73 -23.59 15.79 0.30
CA GLY A 73 -22.72 14.85 -0.42
C GLY A 73 -21.30 15.34 -0.69
N GLU A 74 -20.96 16.58 -0.31
CA GLU A 74 -19.69 17.21 -0.67
C GLU A 74 -18.50 16.55 0.05
N LEU A 75 -17.44 16.30 -0.71
CA LEU A 75 -16.12 15.91 -0.21
C LEU A 75 -15.20 17.13 -0.23
N VAL A 76 -14.77 17.56 0.95
CA VAL A 76 -13.87 18.72 1.12
C VAL A 76 -12.52 18.26 1.65
N THR A 77 -11.45 18.79 1.05
CA THR A 77 -10.07 18.64 1.53
C THR A 77 -9.50 20.02 1.81
N LYS A 78 -9.14 20.30 3.07
CA LYS A 78 -8.50 21.56 3.48
C LYS A 78 -7.12 21.28 4.06
N THR A 79 -6.15 22.07 3.64
CA THR A 79 -4.78 22.01 4.18
C THR A 79 -4.53 23.25 5.03
N TYR A 80 -3.99 23.04 6.23
CA TYR A 80 -3.68 24.07 7.19
C TYR A 80 -2.23 23.97 7.63
N ASP A 81 -1.60 25.13 7.80
CA ASP A 81 -0.28 25.26 8.38
C ASP A 81 -0.41 25.50 9.88
N LEU A 82 0.09 24.56 10.70
CA LEU A 82 -0.04 24.60 12.16
C LEU A 82 1.23 25.16 12.82
N PRO A 83 1.10 26.14 13.74
CA PRO A 83 2.22 26.78 14.43
C PRO A 83 2.72 25.95 15.62
N ILE A 84 2.94 24.65 15.42
CA ILE A 84 3.46 23.74 16.46
C ILE A 84 4.91 23.31 16.21
N GLY A 85 5.48 23.71 15.07
CA GLY A 85 6.82 23.36 14.57
C GLY A 85 8.00 23.67 15.52
N ASP A 86 7.82 24.58 16.46
CA ASP A 86 8.92 25.15 17.26
C ASP A 86 9.20 24.38 18.55
N LYS A 87 8.32 23.45 18.93
CA LYS A 87 8.48 22.66 20.14
C LYS A 87 8.79 21.22 19.77
N GLU A 88 9.87 20.67 20.30
CA GLU A 88 10.14 19.24 20.15
C GLU A 88 9.16 18.40 20.97
N GLY A 89 8.78 17.25 20.43
CA GLY A 89 7.96 16.29 21.15
C GLY A 89 7.08 15.43 20.26
N VAL A 90 6.22 14.69 20.93
CA VAL A 90 5.05 14.06 20.30
C VAL A 90 3.88 15.00 20.54
N HIS A 91 3.27 15.47 19.47
CA HIS A 91 2.14 16.40 19.51
C HIS A 91 0.88 15.62 19.17
N GLU A 92 0.00 15.48 20.15
CA GLU A 92 -1.33 14.89 19.94
C GLU A 92 -2.31 16.02 19.63
N LEU A 93 -3.00 15.87 18.49
CA LEU A 93 -3.91 16.86 17.93
C LEU A 93 -5.30 16.22 17.77
N LYS A 94 -6.32 16.99 18.14
CA LYS A 94 -7.73 16.60 18.05
C LYS A 94 -8.43 17.44 17.00
N LEU A 95 -9.14 16.79 16.09
CA LEU A 95 -10.09 17.44 15.19
C LEU A 95 -11.42 17.59 15.92
N VAL A 96 -11.82 18.84 16.13
CA VAL A 96 -13.07 19.18 16.80
C VAL A 96 -13.96 19.92 15.81
N ILE A 97 -15.16 19.40 15.56
CA ILE A 97 -16.17 20.03 14.70
C ILE A 97 -17.42 20.24 15.55
N ASN A 98 -17.95 21.47 15.58
CA ASN A 98 -19.13 21.82 16.38
C ASN A 98 -19.03 21.34 17.84
N ASN A 99 -17.83 21.44 18.42
CA ASN A 99 -17.48 21.00 19.78
C ASN A 99 -17.50 19.48 20.03
N LYS A 100 -17.61 18.65 19.00
CA LYS A 100 -17.44 17.18 19.09
C LYS A 100 -16.09 16.78 18.52
N ILE A 101 -15.44 15.78 19.13
CA ILE A 101 -14.17 15.24 18.64
C ILE A 101 -14.49 14.22 17.54
N TYR A 102 -13.94 14.44 16.35
CA TYR A 102 -14.08 13.55 15.21
C TYR A 102 -12.87 12.64 15.03
N ASP A 103 -11.68 13.14 15.32
CA ASP A 103 -10.44 12.40 15.15
C ASP A 103 -9.39 12.85 16.17
N THR A 104 -8.47 11.95 16.49
CA THR A 104 -7.29 12.21 17.33
C THR A 104 -6.08 11.53 16.70
N THR A 105 -5.07 12.33 16.37
CA THR A 105 -3.85 11.86 15.70
C THR A 105 -2.60 12.45 16.36
N LYS A 106 -1.44 11.92 15.99
CA LYS A 106 -0.14 12.32 16.55
C LYS A 106 0.84 12.64 15.44
N THR A 107 1.65 13.66 15.67
CA THR A 107 2.84 13.94 14.87
C THR A 107 4.06 14.11 15.77
N ILE A 108 5.25 13.98 15.19
CA ILE A 108 6.52 14.05 15.90
C ILE A 108 7.31 15.25 15.38
N ILE A 109 7.80 16.10 16.27
CA ILE A 109 8.67 17.23 15.94
C ILE A 109 10.00 16.99 16.62
N ARG A 110 11.07 16.84 15.84
CA ARG A 110 12.42 16.53 16.34
C ARG A 110 13.51 17.04 15.41
N ASP A 111 14.65 17.42 15.96
CA ASP A 111 15.89 17.56 15.20
C ASP A 111 16.61 16.20 15.08
N PRO A 112 16.72 15.62 13.86
CA PRO A 112 17.48 14.39 13.66
C PRO A 112 19.00 14.62 13.64
N SER A 113 19.48 15.86 13.53
CA SER A 113 20.91 16.18 13.28
C SER A 113 21.84 15.72 14.41
N SER A 114 21.33 15.68 15.63
CA SER A 114 22.07 15.29 16.84
C SER A 114 22.18 13.77 17.04
N ARG A 115 21.53 12.97 16.19
CA ARG A 115 21.45 11.52 16.34
C ARG A 115 22.35 10.80 15.33
N LYS A 116 22.91 9.66 15.74
CA LYS A 116 23.54 8.74 14.79
C LYS A 116 22.49 8.27 13.78
N PRO A 117 22.81 8.19 12.47
CA PRO A 117 21.89 7.66 11.47
C PRO A 117 21.42 6.26 11.84
N LEU A 118 20.10 6.03 11.82
CA LEU A 118 19.51 4.70 11.87
C LEU A 118 19.47 4.16 10.44
N TYR A 119 20.18 3.05 10.20
CA TYR A 119 20.04 2.30 8.96
C TYR A 119 18.87 1.33 9.12
N LEU A 120 17.84 1.51 8.32
CA LEU A 120 16.63 0.70 8.32
C LEU A 120 16.47 0.06 6.94
N THR A 121 16.32 -1.26 6.92
CA THR A 121 15.91 -2.00 5.72
C THR A 121 14.52 -2.56 5.96
N ILE A 122 13.60 -2.25 5.05
CA ILE A 122 12.25 -2.80 5.05
C ILE A 122 12.17 -3.83 3.92
N VAL A 123 11.77 -5.05 4.25
CA VAL A 123 11.57 -6.15 3.29
C VAL A 123 10.08 -6.45 3.22
N TRP A 124 9.47 -6.22 2.06
CA TRP A 124 8.07 -6.53 1.81
C TRP A 124 7.94 -7.89 1.14
N HIS A 125 7.22 -8.81 1.78
CA HIS A 125 6.99 -10.15 1.25
C HIS A 125 5.61 -10.23 0.58
N HIS A 126 5.60 -10.17 -0.76
CA HIS A 126 4.40 -10.27 -1.59
C HIS A 126 4.31 -11.67 -2.19
N HIS A 127 3.46 -12.50 -1.60
CA HIS A 127 3.33 -13.90 -1.98
C HIS A 127 1.94 -14.24 -2.47
N GLN A 128 1.89 -15.07 -3.53
CA GLN A 128 0.72 -15.86 -3.89
C GLN A 128 1.14 -17.25 -4.34
N ALA A 129 0.45 -18.28 -3.88
CA ALA A 129 0.64 -19.63 -4.38
C ALA A 129 0.37 -19.71 -5.91
N PRO A 130 0.85 -20.76 -6.60
CA PRO A 130 0.46 -21.07 -7.97
C PRO A 130 -1.07 -21.33 -8.07
N ASN A 131 -1.87 -20.28 -8.23
CA ASN A 131 -3.33 -20.35 -8.15
C ASN A 131 -4.01 -20.77 -9.47
N TYR A 132 -3.43 -21.74 -10.17
CA TYR A 132 -3.91 -22.22 -11.46
C TYR A 132 -3.86 -23.75 -11.56
N THR A 133 -4.79 -24.29 -12.34
CA THR A 133 -4.89 -25.72 -12.63
C THR A 133 -3.88 -26.12 -13.72
N PRO A 134 -3.62 -27.43 -13.92
CA PRO A 134 -2.68 -27.90 -14.94
C PRO A 134 -3.03 -27.47 -16.38
N ASP A 135 -4.30 -27.18 -16.66
CA ASP A 135 -4.77 -26.63 -17.94
C ASP A 135 -4.67 -25.09 -18.03
N GLY A 136 -4.10 -24.44 -17.01
CA GLY A 136 -3.83 -23.01 -16.96
C GLY A 136 -4.97 -22.14 -16.43
N ARG A 137 -6.13 -22.72 -16.09
CA ARG A 137 -7.26 -21.93 -15.55
C ARG A 137 -7.01 -21.50 -14.11
N ILE A 138 -7.42 -20.28 -13.78
CA ILE A 138 -7.22 -19.68 -12.46
C ILE A 138 -8.30 -20.19 -11.48
N HIS A 139 -7.88 -20.83 -10.40
CA HIS A 139 -8.81 -21.28 -9.34
C HIS A 139 -8.94 -20.27 -8.20
N SER A 140 -8.02 -19.30 -8.08
CA SER A 140 -8.10 -18.27 -7.04
C SER A 140 -7.56 -16.92 -7.52
N PRO A 141 -8.29 -15.82 -7.31
CA PRO A 141 -8.06 -14.55 -8.00
C PRO A 141 -7.00 -13.66 -7.36
N TRP A 142 -6.39 -14.09 -6.24
CA TRP A 142 -5.63 -13.25 -5.32
C TRP A 142 -4.40 -12.57 -5.95
N ALA A 143 -3.73 -13.25 -6.89
CA ALA A 143 -2.64 -12.66 -7.67
C ALA A 143 -3.07 -11.38 -8.42
N TYR A 144 -4.35 -11.26 -8.74
CA TYR A 144 -4.87 -10.20 -9.60
C TYR A 144 -5.75 -9.20 -8.86
N ILE A 145 -6.62 -9.65 -7.95
CA ILE A 145 -7.47 -8.72 -7.19
C ILE A 145 -6.67 -7.86 -6.22
N TYR A 146 -5.47 -8.28 -5.83
CA TYR A 146 -4.55 -7.42 -5.08
C TYR A 146 -3.83 -6.39 -5.93
N VAL A 147 -4.08 -6.36 -7.25
CA VAL A 147 -3.72 -5.26 -8.14
C VAL A 147 -4.95 -4.37 -8.39
N TRP A 148 -6.01 -4.92 -8.98
CA TRP A 148 -7.13 -4.11 -9.48
C TRP A 148 -8.29 -3.92 -8.51
N GLY A 149 -8.34 -4.72 -7.44
CA GLY A 149 -9.36 -4.62 -6.41
C GLY A 149 -9.31 -3.28 -5.69
N GLU A 150 -10.35 -3.02 -4.90
CA GLU A 150 -10.56 -1.71 -4.29
C GLU A 150 -10.42 -1.77 -2.76
N GLN A 151 -9.68 -2.76 -2.26
CA GLN A 151 -9.54 -3.06 -0.82
C GLN A 151 -8.91 -1.92 -0.02
N LEU A 152 -8.13 -1.05 -0.66
CA LEU A 152 -7.50 0.11 -0.02
C LEU A 152 -8.20 1.43 -0.35
N LYS A 153 -9.44 1.42 -0.85
CA LYS A 153 -10.22 2.67 -0.95
C LYS A 153 -10.35 3.33 0.43
N PRO A 154 -10.29 4.68 0.51
CA PRO A 154 -10.12 5.64 -0.60
C PRO A 154 -8.65 5.90 -1.00
N TYR A 155 -7.66 5.27 -0.36
CA TYR A 155 -6.23 5.56 -0.53
C TYR A 155 -5.61 4.97 -1.80
N GLY A 156 -6.19 3.91 -2.36
CA GLY A 156 -5.72 3.28 -3.58
C GLY A 156 -6.53 2.05 -3.99
N LYS A 157 -5.97 1.27 -4.91
CA LYS A 157 -6.50 -0.03 -5.35
C LYS A 157 -5.94 -1.16 -4.47
N GLY A 158 -5.73 -2.36 -5.02
CA GLY A 158 -5.19 -3.48 -4.25
C GLY A 158 -3.76 -3.21 -3.76
N PRO A 159 -3.31 -3.93 -2.73
CA PRO A 159 -2.02 -3.68 -2.08
C PRO A 159 -0.82 -3.74 -3.02
N TYR A 160 -0.80 -4.62 -4.02
CA TYR A 160 0.30 -4.72 -4.96
C TYR A 160 0.41 -3.48 -5.85
N ASN A 161 -0.73 -2.96 -6.33
CA ASN A 161 -0.77 -1.70 -7.08
C ASN A 161 -0.44 -0.51 -6.19
N PHE A 162 -0.97 -0.48 -4.96
CA PHE A 162 -0.73 0.60 -4.03
C PHE A 162 0.76 0.77 -3.72
N HIS A 163 1.50 -0.32 -3.45
CA HIS A 163 2.95 -0.24 -3.26
C HIS A 163 3.68 0.36 -4.47
N ALA A 164 3.31 -0.04 -5.70
CA ALA A 164 3.88 0.54 -6.92
C ALA A 164 3.59 2.06 -7.04
N VAL A 165 2.36 2.49 -6.72
CA VAL A 165 1.98 3.91 -6.71
C VAL A 165 2.74 4.69 -5.64
N ILE A 166 2.92 4.14 -4.45
CA ILE A 166 3.67 4.76 -3.36
C ILE A 166 5.16 4.90 -3.72
N LEU A 167 5.77 3.88 -4.32
CA LEU A 167 7.15 3.97 -4.81
C LEU A 167 7.33 5.09 -5.83
N LYS A 168 6.37 5.26 -6.74
CA LYS A 168 6.37 6.36 -7.73
C LYS A 168 6.20 7.74 -7.08
N LYS A 169 5.35 7.85 -6.05
CA LYS A 169 5.15 9.11 -5.30
C LYS A 169 6.36 9.48 -4.44
N HIS A 170 7.13 8.50 -3.97
CA HIS A 170 8.26 8.70 -3.06
C HIS A 170 9.56 8.11 -3.63
N PRO A 171 10.13 8.69 -4.70
CA PRO A 171 11.27 8.11 -5.42
C PRO A 171 12.56 7.94 -4.59
N HIS A 172 12.66 8.62 -3.45
CA HIS A 172 13.79 8.52 -2.51
C HIS A 172 13.59 7.47 -1.42
N PHE A 173 12.40 6.88 -1.28
CA PHE A 173 12.16 5.79 -0.35
C PHE A 173 12.76 4.51 -0.90
N LYS A 174 13.68 3.88 -0.15
CA LYS A 174 14.32 2.62 -0.51
C LYS A 174 13.68 1.47 0.25
N ALA A 175 13.43 0.37 -0.44
CA ALA A 175 12.90 -0.86 0.16
C ALA A 175 13.31 -2.08 -0.65
N THR A 176 13.25 -3.24 -0.01
CA THR A 176 13.46 -4.53 -0.66
C THR A 176 12.12 -5.23 -0.77
N TYR A 177 11.88 -5.90 -1.90
CA TYR A 177 10.65 -6.66 -2.14
C TYR A 177 11.00 -8.11 -2.42
N ASN A 178 10.23 -9.05 -1.88
CA ASN A 178 10.09 -10.35 -2.49
C ASN A 178 8.74 -10.38 -3.21
N LEU A 179 8.77 -10.18 -4.53
CA LEU A 179 7.65 -10.51 -5.40
C LEU A 179 7.81 -11.99 -5.74
N SER A 180 7.09 -12.87 -5.03
CA SER A 180 7.33 -14.32 -5.15
C SER A 180 7.30 -14.79 -6.62
N PRO A 181 8.14 -15.75 -7.02
CA PRO A 181 8.20 -16.21 -8.41
C PRO A 181 6.86 -16.73 -8.93
N SER A 182 6.07 -17.43 -8.11
CA SER A 182 4.72 -17.86 -8.46
C SER A 182 3.77 -16.69 -8.74
N LEU A 183 3.88 -15.57 -8.01
CA LEU A 183 3.14 -14.34 -8.28
C LEU A 183 3.59 -13.71 -9.61
N LEU A 184 4.91 -13.55 -9.80
CA LEU A 184 5.48 -12.98 -11.02
C LEU A 184 5.12 -13.79 -12.27
N TYR A 185 5.15 -15.12 -12.16
CA TYR A 185 4.74 -16.01 -13.24
C TYR A 185 3.28 -15.80 -13.63
N GLN A 186 2.37 -15.71 -12.64
CA GLN A 186 0.95 -15.45 -12.88
C GLN A 186 0.70 -14.09 -13.52
N TRP A 187 1.44 -13.05 -13.13
CA TRP A 187 1.37 -11.73 -13.78
C TRP A 187 1.88 -11.77 -15.21
N ARG A 188 3.03 -12.42 -15.45
CA ARG A 188 3.59 -12.57 -16.79
C ARG A 188 2.62 -13.29 -17.74
N LEU A 189 2.05 -14.42 -17.30
CA LEU A 189 1.04 -15.15 -18.08
C LEU A 189 -0.18 -14.28 -18.41
N ALA A 190 -0.70 -13.55 -17.41
CA ALA A 190 -1.84 -12.67 -17.60
C ALA A 190 -1.55 -11.58 -18.64
N ILE A 191 -0.38 -10.96 -18.59
CA ILE A 191 0.03 -9.90 -19.53
C ILE A 191 0.21 -10.45 -20.95
N GLU A 192 0.78 -11.65 -21.09
CA GLU A 192 1.07 -12.24 -22.40
C GLU A 192 -0.17 -12.82 -23.09
N ARG A 193 -1.09 -13.44 -22.33
CA ARG A 193 -2.15 -14.31 -22.87
C ARG A 193 -3.54 -14.04 -22.32
N GLY A 194 -3.66 -13.20 -21.30
CA GLY A 194 -4.89 -13.05 -20.53
C GLY A 194 -5.05 -14.17 -19.50
N ILE A 195 -6.22 -14.22 -18.87
CA ILE A 195 -6.56 -15.27 -17.89
C ILE A 195 -7.98 -15.79 -18.10
N GLU A 196 -8.18 -17.05 -17.73
CA GLU A 196 -9.49 -17.70 -17.66
C GLU A 196 -9.64 -18.34 -16.28
N PHE A 197 -10.73 -18.04 -15.57
CA PHE A 197 -11.05 -18.64 -14.30
C PHE A 197 -11.75 -19.99 -14.47
N ILE A 198 -11.70 -20.83 -13.45
CA ILE A 198 -12.39 -22.13 -13.44
C ILE A 198 -13.91 -22.01 -13.63
N ASP A 199 -14.50 -20.85 -13.31
CA ASP A 199 -15.92 -20.54 -13.51
C ASP A 199 -16.24 -20.02 -14.93
N GLY A 200 -15.24 -19.95 -15.81
CA GLY A 200 -15.36 -19.51 -17.20
C GLY A 200 -15.21 -18.00 -17.40
N LYS A 201 -15.02 -17.20 -16.34
CA LYS A 201 -14.76 -15.77 -16.48
C LYS A 201 -13.40 -15.55 -17.16
N LYS A 202 -13.33 -14.68 -18.17
CA LYS A 202 -12.11 -14.40 -18.93
C LYS A 202 -11.74 -12.93 -18.90
N TYR A 203 -10.44 -12.67 -18.96
CA TYR A 203 -9.87 -11.33 -19.11
C TYR A 203 -8.76 -11.38 -20.15
N ASP A 204 -8.99 -10.74 -21.30
CA ASP A 204 -8.00 -10.62 -22.36
C ASP A 204 -6.87 -9.64 -21.97
N PRO A 205 -5.68 -9.74 -22.58
CA PRO A 205 -4.56 -8.82 -22.33
C PRO A 205 -4.90 -7.33 -22.43
N SER A 206 -5.89 -6.97 -23.25
CA SER A 206 -6.33 -5.59 -23.48
C SER A 206 -7.37 -5.08 -22.48
N THR A 207 -7.85 -5.93 -21.57
CA THR A 207 -8.81 -5.52 -20.54
C THR A 207 -8.17 -4.52 -19.57
N PRO A 208 -8.92 -3.53 -19.04
CA PRO A 208 -8.40 -2.57 -18.07
C PRO A 208 -7.73 -3.23 -16.86
N GLU A 209 -8.27 -4.36 -16.41
CA GLU A 209 -7.74 -5.17 -15.32
C GLU A 209 -6.33 -5.68 -15.61
N ILE A 210 -6.11 -6.30 -16.77
CA ILE A 210 -4.81 -6.86 -17.14
C ILE A 210 -3.80 -5.78 -17.51
N MET A 211 -4.26 -4.69 -18.15
CA MET A 211 -3.42 -3.50 -18.36
C MET A 211 -2.91 -2.93 -17.03
N LEU A 212 -3.73 -2.91 -15.98
CA LEU A 212 -3.30 -2.45 -14.66
C LEU A 212 -2.27 -3.40 -14.01
N VAL A 213 -2.35 -4.72 -14.25
CA VAL A 213 -1.30 -5.68 -13.85
C VAL A 213 0.01 -5.34 -14.57
N LYS A 214 -0.04 -5.09 -15.87
CA LYS A 214 1.13 -4.66 -16.67
C LYS A 214 1.75 -3.37 -16.15
N GLU A 215 0.94 -2.34 -15.92
CA GLU A 215 1.39 -1.05 -15.38
C GLU A 215 2.01 -1.19 -13.99
N THR A 216 1.43 -2.05 -13.15
CA THR A 216 1.93 -2.33 -11.80
C THR A 216 3.30 -3.02 -11.86
N LEU A 217 3.44 -4.07 -12.67
CA LEU A 217 4.73 -4.75 -12.87
C LEU A 217 5.79 -3.80 -13.43
N ASN A 218 5.46 -3.04 -14.48
CA ASN A 218 6.38 -2.07 -15.07
C ASN A 218 6.82 -1.02 -14.05
N SER A 219 5.93 -0.58 -13.16
CA SER A 219 6.29 0.36 -12.09
C SER A 219 7.31 -0.23 -11.10
N TYR A 220 7.24 -1.53 -10.79
CA TYR A 220 8.29 -2.20 -10.01
C TYR A 220 9.61 -2.29 -10.78
N ILE A 221 9.57 -2.66 -12.06
CA ILE A 221 10.76 -2.72 -12.92
C ILE A 221 11.43 -1.34 -13.03
N ASP A 222 10.66 -0.28 -13.25
CA ASP A 222 11.17 1.09 -13.27
C ASP A 222 11.78 1.50 -11.93
N SER A 223 11.23 0.99 -10.81
CA SER A 223 11.75 1.23 -9.45
C SER A 223 13.07 0.52 -9.22
N LEU A 224 13.19 -0.69 -9.74
CA LEU A 224 14.41 -1.47 -9.71
C LEU A 224 15.51 -0.81 -10.57
N ASN A 225 15.20 -0.45 -11.81
CA ASN A 225 16.14 0.15 -12.76
C ASN A 225 16.72 1.48 -12.28
N ARG A 226 15.98 2.26 -11.49
CA ARG A 226 16.47 3.51 -10.88
C ARG A 226 17.19 3.31 -9.55
N GLY A 227 17.44 2.07 -9.13
CA GLY A 227 18.10 1.73 -7.87
C GLY A 227 17.32 2.12 -6.62
N GLN A 228 15.99 2.27 -6.74
CA GLN A 228 15.13 2.59 -5.62
C GLN A 228 14.80 1.35 -4.78
N ILE A 229 14.57 0.22 -5.44
CA ILE A 229 14.25 -1.04 -4.78
C ILE A 229 15.24 -2.15 -5.16
N ASP A 230 15.28 -3.18 -4.32
CA ASP A 230 15.89 -4.48 -4.62
C ASP A 230 14.81 -5.55 -4.64
N VAL A 231 14.97 -6.61 -5.44
CA VAL A 231 13.94 -7.68 -5.62
C VAL A 231 14.51 -9.08 -5.34
N LEU A 232 14.18 -9.61 -4.18
CA LEU A 232 14.55 -10.97 -3.77
C LEU A 232 13.77 -12.01 -4.57
N THR A 233 14.43 -13.12 -4.90
CA THR A 233 13.74 -14.34 -5.33
C THR A 233 13.25 -15.16 -4.13
N SER A 234 12.60 -16.29 -4.37
CA SER A 234 12.21 -17.29 -3.36
C SER A 234 12.02 -18.65 -4.04
N MET A 235 11.67 -19.69 -3.29
CA MET A 235 11.24 -20.96 -3.90
C MET A 235 9.96 -20.74 -4.70
N TYR A 236 9.87 -21.36 -5.87
CA TYR A 236 8.76 -21.15 -6.79
C TYR A 236 7.38 -21.29 -6.16
N ALA A 237 7.07 -22.43 -5.52
CA ALA A 237 5.76 -22.66 -4.92
C ALA A 237 5.70 -22.30 -3.43
N HIS A 238 6.72 -21.64 -2.87
CA HIS A 238 6.81 -21.33 -1.43
C HIS A 238 6.63 -22.56 -0.53
N THR A 239 7.24 -23.67 -0.91
CA THR A 239 7.25 -24.88 -0.08
C THR A 239 8.02 -24.66 1.23
N ILE A 240 7.82 -25.53 2.21
CA ILE A 240 8.56 -25.45 3.47
C ILE A 240 9.89 -26.19 3.27
N ALA A 241 10.94 -25.45 2.88
CA ALA A 241 12.25 -26.02 2.54
C ALA A 241 12.75 -27.03 3.58
N GLY A 242 12.73 -26.64 4.87
CA GLY A 242 13.19 -27.49 5.97
C GLY A 242 12.41 -28.80 6.09
N PHE A 243 11.11 -28.82 5.77
CA PHE A 243 10.34 -30.06 5.76
C PHE A 243 10.78 -30.97 4.60
N LEU A 244 10.97 -30.40 3.41
CA LEU A 244 11.42 -31.15 2.24
C LEU A 244 12.83 -31.72 2.44
N THR A 245 13.76 -30.96 2.98
CA THR A 245 15.13 -31.43 3.23
C THR A 245 15.21 -32.40 4.40
N ASP A 246 14.60 -32.06 5.54
CA ASP A 246 14.91 -32.76 6.79
C ASP A 246 14.04 -34.00 6.96
N VAL A 247 12.78 -33.94 6.51
CA VAL A 247 11.82 -35.04 6.63
C VAL A 247 11.77 -35.89 5.36
N MET A 248 11.60 -35.25 4.20
CA MET A 248 11.39 -35.95 2.93
C MET A 248 12.70 -36.33 2.21
N LYS A 249 13.84 -35.77 2.65
CA LYS A 249 15.16 -35.89 2.00
C LYS A 249 15.18 -35.42 0.55
N ALA A 250 14.21 -34.59 0.15
CA ALA A 250 13.97 -34.08 -1.20
C ALA A 250 14.77 -32.79 -1.45
N HIS A 251 16.09 -32.87 -1.33
CA HIS A 251 16.99 -31.72 -1.51
C HIS A 251 16.99 -31.22 -2.96
N ASP A 252 16.92 -32.17 -3.90
CA ASP A 252 16.81 -31.94 -5.34
C ASP A 252 15.61 -31.07 -5.70
N ILE A 253 14.45 -31.33 -5.09
CA ILE A 253 13.24 -30.52 -5.28
C ILE A 253 13.44 -29.09 -4.78
N VAL A 254 14.06 -28.91 -3.61
CA VAL A 254 14.37 -27.56 -3.09
C VAL A 254 15.32 -26.81 -4.03
N TYR A 255 16.35 -27.49 -4.55
CA TYR A 255 17.26 -26.89 -5.54
C TYR A 255 16.53 -26.49 -6.83
N GLU A 256 15.65 -27.36 -7.33
CA GLU A 256 14.84 -27.09 -8.53
C GLU A 256 13.93 -25.88 -8.31
N GLU A 257 13.24 -25.81 -7.17
CA GLU A 257 12.35 -24.69 -6.86
C GLU A 257 13.07 -23.36 -6.68
N ILE A 258 14.28 -23.36 -6.10
CA ILE A 258 15.12 -22.16 -5.99
C ILE A 258 15.61 -21.73 -7.37
N ALA A 259 16.12 -22.68 -8.17
CA ALA A 259 16.64 -22.38 -9.51
C ALA A 259 15.54 -21.85 -10.43
N TYR A 260 14.37 -22.50 -10.42
CA TYR A 260 13.22 -22.06 -11.18
C TYR A 260 12.66 -20.73 -10.67
N GLY A 261 12.60 -20.55 -9.34
CA GLY A 261 12.22 -19.30 -8.72
C GLY A 261 13.10 -18.12 -9.16
N LYS A 262 14.43 -18.30 -9.08
CA LYS A 262 15.43 -17.30 -9.52
C LYS A 262 15.22 -16.95 -10.98
N LYS A 263 15.14 -17.97 -11.86
CA LYS A 263 14.91 -17.78 -13.30
C LYS A 263 13.67 -16.93 -13.58
N ILE A 264 12.53 -17.26 -12.97
CA ILE A 264 11.28 -16.52 -13.17
C ILE A 264 11.40 -15.07 -12.68
N THR A 265 12.03 -14.85 -11.51
CA THR A 265 12.24 -13.50 -10.99
C THR A 265 13.07 -12.66 -11.96
N GLU A 266 14.20 -13.18 -12.42
CA GLU A 266 15.13 -12.46 -13.31
C GLU A 266 14.51 -12.18 -14.69
N GLU A 267 13.87 -13.18 -15.30
CA GLU A 267 13.18 -13.02 -16.59
C GLU A 267 12.06 -11.97 -16.49
N THR A 268 11.27 -11.98 -15.42
CA THR A 268 10.12 -11.07 -15.27
C THR A 268 10.54 -9.66 -14.87
N MET A 269 11.64 -9.50 -14.12
CA MET A 269 12.12 -8.20 -13.64
C MET A 269 13.07 -7.48 -14.59
N GLY A 270 13.33 -8.03 -15.79
CA GLY A 270 14.03 -7.32 -16.85
C GLY A 270 15.26 -8.01 -17.44
N GLY A 271 15.46 -9.31 -17.21
CA GLY A 271 16.43 -10.22 -17.87
C GLY A 271 17.92 -9.93 -17.64
N SER A 272 18.27 -8.66 -17.46
CA SER A 272 19.58 -8.15 -17.04
C SER A 272 19.67 -7.97 -15.52
N TYR A 273 18.56 -8.14 -14.82
CA TYR A 273 18.52 -8.15 -13.36
C TYR A 273 19.01 -9.51 -12.85
N GLU A 274 19.93 -9.49 -11.89
CA GLU A 274 20.36 -10.70 -11.18
C GLU A 274 19.90 -10.63 -9.71
N ALA A 275 19.06 -11.58 -9.30
CA ALA A 275 18.59 -11.63 -7.92
C ALA A 275 19.72 -12.11 -6.99
N GLN A 276 20.18 -11.23 -6.11
CA GLN A 276 21.29 -11.50 -5.17
C GLN A 276 20.82 -12.12 -3.84
N GLY A 277 19.54 -11.95 -3.49
CA GLY A 277 18.98 -12.43 -2.24
C GLY A 277 17.75 -13.32 -2.44
N ILE A 278 17.48 -14.14 -1.43
CA ILE A 278 16.36 -15.08 -1.40
C ILE A 278 15.52 -14.87 -0.13
N TRP A 279 14.20 -14.92 -0.28
CA TRP A 279 13.24 -15.04 0.82
C TRP A 279 12.85 -16.52 0.98
N THR A 280 13.01 -17.05 2.19
CA THR A 280 12.75 -18.46 2.53
C THR A 280 11.54 -18.61 3.41
#